data_AF-A0A7X7B0V1-F1
#
_entry.id   AF-A0A7X7B0V1-F1
#
_cell.length_a   1.000
_cell.length_b   1.000
_cell.length_c   1.000
_cell.angle_alpha   90.00
_cell.angle_beta   90.00
_cell.angle_gamma   90.00
#
_symmetry.space_group_name_H-M   'P 1'
#
loop_
_entity.id
_entity.type
_entity.pdbx_description
1 polymer ?
#
loop_
_entity_poly.entity_id
_entity_poly.type
_entity_poly.pdbx_seq_one_letter_code
_entity_poly.pdbx_strand_id
1 'polypeptide(L)' 'MKRHGIRPKKRLGQHFLIDETPIFKMIDAAELNKNDTVLEIGPGLG' A
#
# COMPACT_ATOMS: atom_id res chain seq x y z
N MET A 1 -11.96 2.29 -6.89
CA MET A 1 -11.87 1.20 -7.89
C MET A 1 -12.92 1.28 -9.00
N LYS A 2 -14.23 1.11 -8.73
CA LYS A 2 -15.29 1.13 -9.77
C LYS A 2 -15.31 2.43 -10.61
N ARG A 3 -15.18 3.60 -9.96
CA ARG A 3 -15.18 4.93 -10.61
C ARG A 3 -13.99 5.15 -11.57
N HIS A 4 -12.87 4.46 -11.36
CA HIS A 4 -11.67 4.57 -12.20
C HIS A 4 -11.49 3.35 -13.12
N GLY A 5 -12.47 2.43 -13.18
CA GLY A 5 -12.38 1.21 -13.98
C GLY A 5 -11.28 0.22 -13.55
N ILE A 6 -10.67 0.41 -12.38
CA ILE A 6 -9.53 -0.41 -11.93
C ILE A 6 -10.04 -1.76 -11.44
N ARG A 7 -9.50 -2.84 -12.03
CA ARG A 7 -9.69 -4.23 -11.61
C ARG A 7 -8.34 -4.86 -11.28
N PRO A 8 -8.19 -5.53 -10.12
CA PRO A 8 -6.94 -6.20 -9.77
C PRO A 8 -6.59 -7.31 -10.76
N LYS A 9 -5.34 -7.35 -11.21
CA LYS A 9 -4.82 -8.42 -12.06
C LYS A 9 -4.16 -9.49 -11.18
N LYS A 10 -4.85 -10.62 -10.97
CA LYS A 10 -4.33 -11.73 -10.15
C LYS A 10 -2.96 -12.26 -10.61
N ARG A 11 -2.72 -12.32 -11.92
CA ARG A 11 -1.42 -12.75 -12.47
C ARG A 11 -0.25 -11.83 -12.06
N LEU A 12 -0.54 -10.58 -11.71
CA LEU A 12 0.45 -9.61 -11.22
C LEU A 12 0.48 -9.54 -9.68
N GLY A 13 -0.23 -10.43 -8.98
CA GLY A 13 -0.28 -10.43 -7.51
C GLY A 13 -0.94 -9.19 -6.91
N GLN A 14 -1.78 -8.46 -7.66
CA GLN A 14 -2.40 -7.24 -7.16
C GLN A 14 -3.49 -7.55 -6.12
N HIS A 15 -3.19 -7.22 -4.87
CA HIS A 15 -4.12 -7.19 -3.74
C HIS A 15 -4.05 -5.79 -3.13
N PHE A 16 -5.17 -5.09 -3.08
CA PHE A 16 -5.21 -3.72 -2.56
C PHE A 16 -5.84 -3.73 -1.17
N LEU A 17 -5.29 -2.93 -0.27
CA LEU A 17 -5.91 -2.67 1.01
C LEU A 17 -7.26 -1.98 0.80
N ILE A 18 -8.23 -2.39 1.60
CA ILE A 18 -9.57 -1.78 1.65
C ILE A 18 -9.80 -1.00 2.95
N ASP A 19 -8.82 -1.07 3.85
CA ASP A 19 -8.84 -0.51 5.19
C ASP A 19 -7.43 -0.01 5.54
N GLU A 20 -7.34 1.12 6.22
CA GLU A 20 -6.08 1.80 6.54
C GLU A 20 -5.45 1.31 7.87
N THR A 21 -6.19 0.59 8.71
CA THR A 21 -5.71 0.10 10.02
C THR A 21 -4.40 -0.69 9.93
N PRO A 22 -4.21 -1.59 8.94
CA PRO A 22 -2.94 -2.29 8.78
C PRO A 22 -1.77 -1.35 8.44
N ILE A 23 -2.02 -0.22 7.77
CA ILE A 23 -0.98 0.75 7.39
C ILE A 23 -0.34 1.35 8.65
N PHE A 24 -1.15 1.78 9.62
CA PHE A 24 -0.63 2.32 10.88
C PHE A 24 0.22 1.31 11.64
N LYS A 25 -0.17 0.03 11.65
CA LYS A 25 0.63 -1.05 12.26
C LYS A 25 1.94 -1.30 11.51
N MET A 26 1.92 -1.20 10.18
CA MET A 26 3.13 -1.32 9.35
C MET A 26 4.10 -0.16 9.60
N ILE A 27 3.60 1.07 9.72
CA ILE A 27 4.43 2.25 10.01
C ILE A 27 5.04 2.15 11.41
N ASP A 28 4.25 1.77 12.41
CA ASP A 28 4.72 1.59 13.79
C ASP A 28 5.83 0.52 13.86
N ALA A 29 5.62 -0.63 13.22
CA ALA A 29 6.60 -1.71 13.14
C ALA A 29 7.86 -1.35 12.32
N ALA A 30 7.77 -0.39 11.41
CA ALA A 30 8.90 0.05 10.59
C ALA A 30 9.82 1.06 11.32
N GLU A 31 9.39 1.59 12.47
CA GLU A 31 10.16 2.49 13.34
C GLU A 31 10.82 3.68 12.59
N LEU A 32 10.11 4.21 11.60
CA LEU A 32 10.62 5.27 10.72
C LEU A 32 10.84 6.59 11.47
N ASN A 33 11.87 7.32 11.08
CA ASN A 33 12.17 8.67 11.53
C ASN A 33 12.21 9.67 10.36
N LYS A 34 12.26 10.97 10.69
CA LYS A 34 12.16 12.07 9.70
C LYS A 34 13.30 12.14 8.69
N ASN A 35 14.43 11.48 8.96
CA ASN A 35 15.60 11.48 8.09
C ASN A 35 15.66 10.25 7.19
N ASP A 36 14.75 9.30 7.37
CA ASP A 36 14.72 8.09 6.56
C ASP A 36 14.21 8.40 5.15
N THR A 37 14.86 7.79 4.17
CA THR A 37 14.37 7.79 2.78
C THR A 37 13.59 6.50 2.55
N VAL A 38 12.31 6.62 2.21
CA VAL A 38 11.43 5.46 1.99
C VAL A 38 11.29 5.16 0.50
N LEU A 39 11.47 3.90 0.13
CA LEU A 39 11.15 3.38 -1.19
C LEU A 39 9.99 2.39 -1.08
N GLU A 40 8.88 2.70 -1.74
CA GLU A 40 7.72 1.83 -1.80
C GLU A 40 7.71 1.01 -3.10
N ILE A 41 7.50 -0.29 -2.99
CA ILE A 41 7.43 -1.22 -4.13
C ILE A 41 6.01 -1.76 -4.26
N GLY A 42 5.40 -1.53 -5.42
CA GLY A 42 4.03 -1.96 -5.68
C GLY A 42 2.97 -1.20 -4.85
N PRO A 43 2.96 0.15 -4.87
CA PRO A 43 2.07 0.99 -4.03
C PRO A 43 0.57 0.78 -4.30
N GLY A 44 0.26 0.14 -5.42
CA GLY A 44 -1.10 -0.19 -5.78
C GLY A 44 -1.97 1.04 -6.04
N LEU A 45 -2.87 1.37 -5.12
CA LEU A 45 -3.81 2.51 -5.25
C LEU A 45 -3.37 3.75 -4.47
N GLY A 46 -2.25 3.68 -3.76
CA GLY A 46 -1.80 4.71 -2.82
C GLY A 46 -1.71 4.16 -1.42
#